data_AF-A0A0J9TMM8-F1
#
_entry.id   AF-A0A0J9TMM8-F1
#
_cell.length_a   1.000
_cell.length_b   1.000
_cell.length_c   1.000
_cell.angle_alpha   90.00
_cell.angle_beta   90.00
_cell.angle_gamma   90.00
#
_symmetry.space_group_name_H-M   'P 1'
#
loop_
_entity.id
_entity.type
_entity.pdbx_description
1 polymer ?
#
loop_
_entity_poly.entity_id
_entity_poly.type
_entity_poly.pdbx_seq_one_letter_code
_entity_poly.pdbx_strand_id
1 'polypeptide(L)'
;MINDIILIDREHVKTPSEEKNVAKNDETKLRIYGCQLIQEAGIILKRKAVTVATAQVLFHRFYFKKSLTDFDVKIIAPSSLYLACKLEEDFCRVYKIISAFYFLYKYEDLRSKHYYYNVKNVKVEHFRIDAESMEYKNMKVEVFTYELLILKEMGFLVHKINQHPHLFLLPYVHSLFNNLNKFDEDLTKKLAQISWGFLNDSMRTTLCCEYQPRCIAVASIFLAAHKLNIPLIRSTNWFALFDVEYEEIKKICIKILQLYKIGRCHYIDVLNKEK
;
A
#
# COMPACT_ATOMS: atom_id res chain seq x y z
N MET A 1 -16.81 21.23 4.41
CA MET A 1 -15.43 20.81 4.03
C MET A 1 -15.18 19.45 4.62
N ILE A 2 -15.17 18.40 3.80
CA ILE A 2 -14.76 17.06 4.23
C ILE A 2 -13.31 17.16 4.67
N ASN A 3 -13.01 16.68 5.88
CA ASN A 3 -11.72 16.86 6.55
C ASN A 3 -10.55 16.33 5.70
N ASP A 4 -9.76 17.24 5.16
CA ASP A 4 -8.50 16.93 4.49
C ASP A 4 -7.59 16.14 5.44
N ILE A 5 -6.99 15.06 4.93
CA ILE A 5 -6.05 14.27 5.72
C ILE A 5 -4.75 15.04 5.91
N ILE A 6 -4.04 14.73 6.99
CA ILE A 6 -2.71 15.30 7.25
C ILE A 6 -1.73 14.68 6.26
N LEU A 7 -1.20 15.50 5.35
CA LEU A 7 -0.18 15.11 4.37
C LEU A 7 1.22 15.34 4.92
N ILE A 8 2.18 14.66 4.29
CA ILE A 8 3.60 14.85 4.53
C ILE A 8 4.08 15.94 3.59
N ASP A 9 4.84 16.89 4.13
CA ASP A 9 5.38 18.00 3.37
C ASP A 9 6.27 17.49 2.23
N ARG A 10 5.99 17.99 1.02
CA ARG A 10 6.64 17.58 -0.22
C ARG A 10 7.97 18.28 -0.44
N GLU A 11 8.19 19.44 0.19
CA GLU A 11 9.26 20.33 -0.24
C GLU A 11 10.61 20.07 0.43
N HIS A 12 10.69 19.59 1.68
CA HIS A 12 11.99 19.60 2.40
C HIS A 12 12.23 18.52 3.47
N VAL A 13 11.73 17.30 3.31
CA VAL A 13 11.99 16.23 4.31
C VAL A 13 12.70 15.06 3.66
N LYS A 14 14.03 14.98 3.89
CA LYS A 14 14.76 13.71 3.73
C LYS A 14 14.08 12.68 4.63
N THR A 15 13.86 11.47 4.12
CA THR A 15 13.30 10.42 4.98
C THR A 15 14.32 10.05 6.06
N PRO A 16 13.89 9.53 7.22
CA PRO A 16 14.81 9.02 8.23
C PRO A 16 15.76 7.92 7.71
N SER A 17 15.33 7.19 6.66
CA SER A 17 16.18 6.20 5.98
C SER A 17 17.25 6.88 5.11
N GLU A 18 16.89 7.93 4.36
CA GLU A 18 17.84 8.74 3.59
C GLU A 18 18.87 9.44 4.51
N GLU A 19 18.46 9.92 5.69
CA GLU A 19 19.36 10.47 6.70
C GLU A 19 20.38 9.44 7.21
N LYS A 20 20.01 8.15 7.19
CA LYS A 20 20.89 7.01 7.51
C LYS A 20 21.55 6.38 6.27
N ASN A 21 21.66 7.15 5.18
CA ASN A 21 22.36 6.75 3.95
C ASN A 21 21.74 5.55 3.22
N VAL A 22 20.46 5.22 3.44
CA VAL A 22 19.75 4.28 2.58
C VAL A 22 19.52 4.94 1.23
N ALA A 23 19.94 4.27 0.15
CA ALA A 23 19.71 4.78 -1.20
C ALA A 23 18.21 4.90 -1.47
N LYS A 24 17.78 6.03 -2.03
CA LYS A 24 16.36 6.30 -2.34
C LYS A 24 15.67 5.19 -3.13
N ASN A 25 16.39 4.56 -4.05
CA ASN A 25 15.89 3.43 -4.83
C ASN A 25 15.63 2.19 -3.96
N ASP A 26 16.52 1.91 -3.01
CA ASP A 26 16.39 0.76 -2.11
C ASP A 26 15.25 0.98 -1.10
N GLU A 27 15.14 2.20 -0.55
CA GLU A 27 13.97 2.58 0.25
C GLU A 27 12.67 2.44 -0.54
N THR A 28 12.63 2.91 -1.79
CA THR A 28 11.45 2.79 -2.65
C THR A 28 11.08 1.33 -2.87
N LYS A 29 12.07 0.48 -3.20
CA LYS A 29 11.86 -0.96 -3.42
C LYS A 29 11.40 -1.67 -2.15
N LEU A 30 11.98 -1.35 -1.00
CA LEU A 30 11.61 -1.93 0.29
C LEU A 30 10.19 -1.54 0.71
N ARG A 31 9.79 -0.29 0.46
CA ARG A 31 8.41 0.15 0.70
C ARG A 31 7.42 -0.59 -0.20
N ILE A 32 7.73 -0.72 -1.49
CA ILE A 32 6.91 -1.48 -2.44
C ILE A 32 6.83 -2.96 -2.03
N TYR A 33 7.95 -3.55 -1.59
CA TYR A 33 8.03 -4.92 -1.08
C TYR A 33 7.12 -5.12 0.14
N GLY A 34 7.18 -4.22 1.12
CA GLY A 34 6.29 -4.28 2.29
C GLY A 34 4.81 -4.18 1.92
N CYS A 35 4.44 -3.26 1.03
CA CYS A 35 3.08 -3.16 0.52
C CYS A 35 2.62 -4.42 -0.24
N GLN A 36 3.55 -5.08 -0.95
CA GLN A 36 3.27 -6.34 -1.63
C GLN A 36 3.00 -7.46 -0.63
N LEU A 37 3.81 -7.60 0.43
CA LEU A 37 3.56 -8.58 1.48
C LEU A 37 2.19 -8.35 2.15
N ILE A 38 1.85 -7.10 2.46
CA ILE A 38 0.55 -6.73 3.04
C ILE A 38 -0.60 -7.13 2.10
N GLN A 39 -0.45 -6.88 0.79
CA GLN A 39 -1.45 -7.24 -0.20
C GLN A 39 -1.61 -8.77 -0.33
N GLU A 40 -0.51 -9.50 -0.48
CA GLU A 40 -0.51 -10.97 -0.60
C GLU A 40 -1.08 -11.62 0.68
N ALA A 41 -0.70 -11.13 1.86
CA ALA A 41 -1.25 -11.59 3.13
C ALA A 41 -2.75 -11.27 3.27
N GLY A 42 -3.18 -10.08 2.84
CA GLY A 42 -4.59 -9.69 2.83
C GLY A 42 -5.46 -10.63 1.99
N ILE A 43 -4.95 -11.05 0.83
CA ILE A 43 -5.60 -12.04 -0.05
C ILE A 43 -5.68 -13.41 0.64
N ILE A 44 -4.56 -13.92 1.17
CA ILE A 44 -4.49 -15.21 1.88
C ILE A 44 -5.47 -15.25 3.05
N LEU A 45 -5.53 -14.15 3.81
CA LEU A 45 -6.38 -14.01 4.99
C LEU A 45 -7.82 -13.61 4.67
N LYS A 46 -8.16 -13.40 3.39
CA LYS A 46 -9.46 -12.93 2.92
C LYS A 46 -9.92 -11.70 3.71
N ARG A 47 -9.03 -10.71 3.87
CA ARG A 47 -9.34 -9.41 4.49
C ARG A 47 -10.00 -8.48 3.47
N LYS A 48 -10.79 -7.52 3.94
CA LYS A 48 -11.40 -6.50 3.07
C LYS A 48 -10.32 -5.64 2.42
N ALA A 49 -10.56 -5.17 1.20
CA ALA A 49 -9.61 -4.30 0.48
C ALA A 49 -9.30 -3.01 1.27
N VAL A 50 -10.30 -2.47 1.98
CA VAL A 50 -10.12 -1.30 2.86
C VAL A 50 -9.11 -1.57 3.98
N THR A 51 -9.16 -2.74 4.62
CA THR A 51 -8.19 -3.18 5.64
C THR A 51 -6.77 -3.23 5.11
N VAL A 52 -6.60 -3.73 3.89
CA VAL A 52 -5.30 -3.81 3.22
C VAL A 52 -4.76 -2.42 2.87
N ALA A 53 -5.64 -1.54 2.36
CA ALA A 53 -5.31 -0.14 2.08
C ALA A 53 -4.88 0.60 3.36
N THR A 54 -5.62 0.44 4.47
CA THR A 54 -5.28 1.00 5.80
C THR A 54 -3.91 0.53 6.26
N ALA A 55 -3.61 -0.76 6.14
CA ALA A 55 -2.31 -1.30 6.50
C ALA A 55 -1.18 -0.69 5.68
N GLN A 56 -1.36 -0.48 4.36
CA GLN A 56 -0.37 0.16 3.50
C GLN A 56 -0.16 1.65 3.84
N VAL A 57 -1.23 2.38 4.21
CA VAL A 57 -1.11 3.77 4.68
C VAL A 57 -0.32 3.85 5.98
N LEU A 58 -0.65 3.02 6.97
CA LEU A 58 0.06 2.96 8.25
C LEU A 58 1.54 2.64 8.03
N PHE A 59 1.82 1.66 7.18
CA PHE A 59 3.16 1.23 6.82
C PHE A 59 3.98 2.36 6.17
N HIS A 60 3.45 3.05 5.15
CA HIS A 60 4.17 4.15 4.51
C HIS A 60 4.43 5.29 5.49
N ARG A 61 3.40 5.72 6.23
CA ARG A 61 3.50 6.81 7.21
C ARG A 61 4.52 6.50 8.30
N PHE A 62 4.61 5.25 8.73
CA PHE A 62 5.58 4.83 9.72
C PHE A 62 7.01 5.10 9.24
N TYR A 63 7.33 4.73 8.01
CA TYR A 63 8.67 4.95 7.44
C TYR A 63 8.97 6.40 7.05
N PHE A 64 7.97 7.31 7.06
CA PHE A 64 8.26 8.74 7.03
C PHE A 64 8.69 9.29 8.39
N LYS A 65 8.50 8.54 9.48
CA LYS A 65 8.92 8.90 10.84
C LYS A 65 10.07 8.06 11.38
N LYS A 66 10.27 6.84 10.86
CA LYS A 66 11.30 5.90 11.28
C LYS A 66 12.09 5.37 10.09
N SER A 67 13.33 4.95 10.35
CA SER A 67 14.22 4.42 9.32
C SER A 67 13.99 2.93 9.09
N LEU A 68 14.12 2.50 7.84
CA LEU A 68 14.20 1.09 7.43
C LEU A 68 15.42 0.35 8.03
N THR A 69 16.46 1.09 8.44
CA THR A 69 17.64 0.50 9.10
C THR A 69 17.35 0.06 10.53
N ASP A 70 16.37 0.69 11.18
CA ASP A 70 16.04 0.49 12.59
C ASP A 70 14.88 -0.49 12.76
N PHE A 71 13.99 -0.54 11.77
CA PHE A 71 12.77 -1.32 11.81
C PHE A 71 12.62 -2.08 10.49
N ASP A 72 12.67 -3.41 10.57
CA ASP A 72 12.56 -4.28 9.41
C ASP A 72 11.14 -4.24 8.82
N VAL A 73 11.05 -4.15 7.48
CA VAL A 73 9.82 -4.30 6.71
C VAL A 73 9.09 -5.60 7.08
N LYS A 74 9.82 -6.70 7.32
CA LYS A 74 9.26 -7.99 7.69
C LYS A 74 8.54 -7.98 9.03
N ILE A 75 8.82 -7.05 9.94
CA ILE A 75 8.04 -6.95 11.19
C ILE A 75 6.99 -5.84 11.16
N ILE A 76 7.30 -4.71 10.50
CA ILE A 76 6.35 -3.59 10.41
C ILE A 76 5.15 -3.92 9.51
N ALA A 77 5.33 -4.70 8.44
CA ALA A 77 4.25 -5.11 7.56
C ALA A 77 3.14 -5.95 8.26
N PRO A 78 3.44 -7.07 8.96
CA PRO A 78 2.43 -7.82 9.71
C PRO A 78 1.82 -7.00 10.85
N SER A 79 2.61 -6.16 11.53
CA SER A 79 2.13 -5.29 12.61
C SER A 79 1.15 -4.23 12.09
N SER A 80 1.42 -3.66 10.92
CA SER A 80 0.53 -2.71 10.25
C SER A 80 -0.79 -3.35 9.85
N LEU A 81 -0.75 -4.59 9.32
CA LEU A 81 -1.97 -5.32 8.99
C LEU A 81 -2.79 -5.72 10.23
N TYR A 82 -2.11 -6.12 11.31
CA TYR A 82 -2.78 -6.44 12.57
C TYR A 82 -3.50 -5.23 13.16
N LEU A 83 -2.82 -4.07 13.20
CA LEU A 83 -3.44 -2.82 13.64
C LEU A 83 -4.62 -2.42 12.74
N ALA A 84 -4.44 -2.49 11.42
CA ALA A 84 -5.51 -2.16 10.46
C ALA A 84 -6.76 -3.03 10.64
N CYS A 85 -6.60 -4.33 10.95
CA CYS A 85 -7.74 -5.21 11.23
C CYS A 85 -8.57 -4.74 12.43
N LYS A 86 -7.93 -4.10 13.43
CA LYS A 86 -8.66 -3.52 14.56
C LYS A 86 -9.28 -2.17 14.23
N LEU A 87 -8.59 -1.34 13.46
CA LEU A 87 -9.09 -0.02 13.06
C LEU A 87 -10.32 -0.10 12.13
N GLU A 88 -10.35 -1.08 11.23
CA GLU A 88 -11.44 -1.29 10.26
C GLU A 88 -12.52 -2.28 10.74
N GLU A 89 -12.44 -2.71 12.01
CA GLU A 89 -13.34 -3.73 12.59
C GLU A 89 -13.40 -5.04 11.77
N ASP A 90 -12.31 -5.38 11.08
CA ASP A 90 -12.12 -6.60 10.28
C ASP A 90 -11.16 -7.57 10.98
N PHE A 91 -11.49 -7.88 12.24
CA PHE A 91 -10.61 -8.56 13.18
C PHE A 91 -10.02 -9.87 12.64
N CYS A 92 -8.71 -10.04 12.85
CA CYS A 92 -7.98 -11.25 12.50
C CYS A 92 -7.12 -11.70 13.69
N ARG A 93 -7.14 -13.01 13.99
CA ARG A 93 -6.31 -13.57 15.07
C ARG A 93 -4.83 -13.41 14.70
N VAL A 94 -4.01 -12.97 15.66
CA VAL A 94 -2.57 -12.75 15.45
C VAL A 94 -1.86 -13.97 14.86
N TYR A 95 -2.24 -15.18 15.30
CA TYR A 95 -1.72 -16.44 14.74
C TYR A 95 -1.90 -16.54 13.23
N LYS A 96 -3.07 -16.17 12.70
CA LYS A 96 -3.33 -16.23 11.26
C LYS A 96 -2.45 -15.23 10.50
N ILE A 97 -2.29 -14.03 11.03
CA ILE A 97 -1.43 -13.00 10.44
C ILE A 97 0.01 -13.50 10.39
N ILE A 98 0.56 -13.92 11.53
CA ILE A 98 1.94 -14.45 11.59
C ILE A 98 2.10 -15.65 10.66
N SER A 99 1.15 -16.58 10.65
CA SER A 99 1.19 -17.74 9.75
C SER A 99 1.21 -17.33 8.27
N ALA A 100 0.43 -16.33 7.88
CA ALA A 100 0.38 -15.85 6.49
C ALA A 100 1.70 -15.18 6.09
N PHE A 101 2.26 -14.31 6.92
CA PHE A 101 3.54 -13.67 6.63
C PHE A 101 4.71 -14.66 6.68
N TYR A 102 4.72 -15.60 7.64
CA TYR A 102 5.69 -16.70 7.69
C TYR A 102 5.65 -17.54 6.41
N PHE A 103 4.45 -17.90 5.94
CA PHE A 103 4.26 -18.57 4.65
C PHE A 103 4.90 -17.78 3.50
N LEU A 104 4.64 -16.47 3.42
CA LEU A 104 5.18 -15.60 2.37
C LEU A 104 6.72 -15.53 2.42
N TYR A 105 7.32 -15.44 3.61
CA TYR A 105 8.78 -15.43 3.76
C TYR A 105 9.41 -16.73 3.28
N LYS A 106 8.89 -17.89 3.72
CA LYS A 106 9.39 -19.19 3.27
C LYS A 106 9.20 -19.39 1.76
N TYR A 107 8.08 -18.92 1.22
CA TYR A 107 7.82 -18.97 -0.21
C TYR A 107 8.80 -18.11 -1.02
N GLU A 108 9.15 -16.92 -0.53
CA GLU A 108 10.16 -16.06 -1.15
C GLU A 108 11.58 -16.66 -1.08
N ASP A 109 11.97 -17.23 0.06
CA ASP A 109 13.26 -17.87 0.25
C ASP A 109 13.46 -19.04 -0.74
N LEU A 110 12.40 -19.83 -0.96
CA LEU A 110 12.41 -20.92 -1.94
C LEU A 110 12.51 -20.44 -3.38
N ARG A 111 11.94 -19.27 -3.70
CA ARG A 111 11.98 -18.70 -5.05
C ARG A 111 13.31 -18.02 -5.37
N SER A 112 13.93 -17.38 -4.37
CA SER A 112 15.17 -16.60 -4.53
C SER A 112 16.40 -17.51 -4.65
N LYS A 113 16.38 -18.64 -3.94
CA LYS A 113 17.33 -19.73 -4.16
C LYS A 113 16.86 -20.45 -5.42
N HIS A 114 17.49 -20.21 -6.57
CA HIS A 114 17.35 -21.03 -7.80
C HIS A 114 17.84 -22.49 -7.57
N TYR A 115 17.41 -23.12 -6.50
CA TYR A 115 17.66 -24.52 -6.23
C TYR A 115 16.54 -25.31 -6.89
N TYR A 116 16.96 -26.29 -7.69
CA TYR A 116 16.22 -27.49 -8.01
C TYR A 116 15.82 -28.23 -6.72
N TYR A 117 15.00 -27.63 -5.86
CA TYR A 117 14.20 -28.40 -4.93
C TYR A 117 13.11 -29.05 -5.77
N ASN A 118 13.10 -30.37 -5.79
CA ASN A 118 12.01 -31.15 -6.33
C ASN A 118 10.72 -30.64 -5.65
N VAL A 119 9.91 -29.84 -6.34
CA VAL A 119 8.65 -29.27 -5.81
C VAL A 119 7.74 -30.39 -5.29
N LYS A 120 7.96 -31.61 -5.76
CA LYS A 120 7.33 -32.86 -5.30
C LYS A 120 7.63 -33.24 -3.83
N ASN A 121 8.71 -32.75 -3.22
CA ASN A 121 9.16 -33.16 -1.87
C ASN A 121 9.01 -32.07 -0.80
N VAL A 122 8.48 -30.88 -1.13
CA VAL A 122 8.25 -29.85 -0.12
C VAL A 122 6.99 -30.18 0.66
N LYS A 123 7.15 -30.64 1.90
CA LYS A 123 6.02 -30.89 2.79
C LYS A 123 5.34 -29.58 3.14
N VAL A 124 4.01 -29.58 3.15
CA VAL A 124 3.16 -28.44 3.57
C VAL A 124 3.52 -27.95 4.97
N GLU A 125 4.03 -28.83 5.82
CA GLU A 125 4.52 -28.52 7.18
C GLU A 125 5.64 -27.46 7.18
N HIS A 126 6.50 -27.40 6.17
CA HIS A 126 7.60 -26.42 6.09
C HIS A 126 7.09 -24.96 6.07
N PHE A 127 5.87 -24.78 5.58
CA PHE A 127 5.22 -23.49 5.42
C PHE A 127 4.36 -23.08 6.61
N ARG A 128 4.20 -23.97 7.61
CA ARG A 128 3.37 -23.73 8.78
C ARG A 128 4.27 -23.40 9.96
N ILE A 129 3.91 -22.35 10.68
CA ILE A 129 4.56 -22.03 11.95
C ILE A 129 3.86 -22.80 13.07
N ASP A 130 4.64 -23.46 13.93
CA ASP A 130 4.12 -24.13 15.11
C ASP A 130 3.81 -23.09 16.20
N ALA A 131 2.61 -23.14 16.77
CA ALA A 131 2.16 -22.22 17.80
C ALA A 131 2.93 -22.38 19.13
N GLU A 132 3.55 -23.54 19.37
CA GLU A 132 4.39 -23.74 20.56
C GLU A 132 5.85 -23.37 20.36
N SER A 133 6.26 -23.13 19.11
CA SER A 133 7.63 -22.75 18.77
C SER A 133 8.03 -21.42 19.40
N MET A 134 9.32 -21.30 19.75
CA MET A 134 9.89 -20.05 20.25
C MET A 134 9.84 -18.95 19.17
N GLU A 135 9.97 -19.32 17.90
CA GLU A 135 9.86 -18.39 16.76
C GLU A 135 8.49 -17.72 16.72
N TYR A 136 7.40 -18.48 16.83
CA TYR A 136 6.05 -17.91 16.90
C TYR A 136 5.88 -17.02 18.13
N LYS A 137 6.35 -17.47 19.30
CA LYS A 137 6.23 -16.70 20.55
C LYS A 137 6.95 -15.35 20.43
N ASN A 138 8.13 -15.32 19.81
CA ASN A 138 8.89 -14.10 19.55
C ASN A 138 8.15 -13.18 18.56
N MET A 139 7.77 -13.69 17.38
CA MET A 139 7.02 -12.91 16.37
C MET A 139 5.73 -12.33 16.95
N LYS A 140 5.05 -13.06 17.83
CA LYS A 140 3.83 -12.58 18.50
C LYS A 140 4.11 -11.40 19.42
N VAL A 141 5.18 -11.47 20.23
CA VAL A 141 5.60 -10.35 21.09
C VAL A 141 5.99 -9.14 20.25
N GLU A 142 6.74 -9.35 19.17
CA GLU A 142 7.14 -8.29 18.26
C GLU A 142 5.93 -7.62 17.60
N VAL A 143 4.98 -8.39 17.04
CA VAL A 143 3.77 -7.83 16.40
C VAL A 143 2.98 -6.95 17.36
N PHE A 144 2.81 -7.36 18.62
CA PHE A 144 2.14 -6.52 19.62
C PHE A 144 2.94 -5.27 20.01
N THR A 145 4.25 -5.40 20.10
CA THR A 145 5.15 -4.27 20.43
C THR A 145 5.14 -3.23 19.33
N TYR A 146 5.29 -3.67 18.08
CA TYR A 146 5.35 -2.78 16.92
C TYR A 146 3.99 -2.23 16.51
N GLU A 147 2.91 -2.95 16.76
CA GLU A 147 1.57 -2.38 16.68
C GLU A 147 1.45 -1.12 17.57
N LEU A 148 1.85 -1.24 18.85
CA LEU A 148 1.77 -0.12 19.77
C LEU A 148 2.70 1.02 19.33
N LEU A 149 3.89 0.70 18.81
CA LEU A 149 4.81 1.68 18.28
C LEU A 149 4.22 2.42 17.08
N ILE A 150 3.65 1.72 16.10
CA ILE A 150 3.01 2.33 14.92
C ILE A 150 1.92 3.29 15.39
N LEU A 151 1.06 2.88 16.33
CA LEU A 151 -0.02 3.72 16.83
C LEU A 151 0.49 5.00 17.53
N LYS A 152 1.56 4.88 18.34
CA LYS A 152 2.25 6.01 18.97
C LYS A 152 2.83 6.97 17.92
N GLU A 153 3.47 6.45 16.88
CA GLU A 153 4.04 7.26 15.81
C GLU A 153 2.94 7.97 14.99
N MET A 154 1.74 7.41 14.87
CA MET A 154 0.59 8.11 14.28
C MET A 154 -0.02 9.18 15.21
N GLY A 155 0.49 9.33 16.44
CA GLY A 155 -0.07 10.23 17.44
C GLY A 155 -1.51 9.89 17.83
N PHE A 156 -1.93 8.63 17.65
CA PHE A 156 -3.30 8.17 17.84
C PHE A 156 -4.36 8.88 16.96
N LEU A 157 -3.95 9.68 15.97
CA LEU A 157 -4.82 10.40 15.05
C LEU A 157 -5.20 9.56 13.82
N VAL A 158 -5.48 8.27 14.03
CA VAL A 158 -5.75 7.29 12.97
C VAL A 158 -6.91 7.70 12.06
N HIS A 159 -7.94 8.35 12.60
CA HIS A 159 -9.09 8.85 11.82
C HIS A 159 -8.72 10.00 10.85
N LYS A 160 -7.69 10.82 11.16
CA LYS A 160 -7.25 11.93 10.29
C LYS A 160 -6.26 11.50 9.21
N ILE A 161 -5.77 10.28 9.27
CA ILE A 161 -4.79 9.74 8.32
C ILE A 161 -5.38 8.67 7.41
N ASN A 162 -6.52 8.10 7.79
CA ASN A 162 -7.09 6.92 7.18
C ASN A 162 -8.34 7.27 6.36
N GLN A 163 -8.12 7.92 5.22
CA GLN A 163 -9.12 8.05 4.16
C GLN A 163 -8.55 7.49 2.88
N HIS A 164 -9.29 6.59 2.25
CA HIS A 164 -8.84 5.89 1.05
C HIS A 164 -9.38 6.55 -0.21
N PRO A 165 -8.58 6.66 -1.27
CA PRO A 165 -9.02 7.25 -2.52
C PRO A 165 -10.17 6.45 -3.17
N HIS A 166 -10.30 5.16 -2.83
CA HIS A 166 -11.41 4.29 -3.24
C HIS A 166 -12.80 4.82 -2.89
N LEU A 167 -12.93 5.59 -1.81
CA LEU A 167 -14.21 6.19 -1.39
C LEU A 167 -14.78 7.14 -2.46
N PHE A 168 -13.90 7.82 -3.19
CA PHE A 168 -14.27 8.85 -4.16
C PHE A 168 -14.54 8.31 -5.56
N LEU A 169 -14.17 7.05 -5.84
CA LEU A 169 -14.18 6.51 -7.19
C LEU A 169 -15.57 6.55 -7.84
N LEU A 170 -16.55 5.90 -7.23
CA LEU A 170 -17.88 5.77 -7.82
C LEU A 170 -18.61 7.13 -7.94
N PRO A 171 -18.61 8.00 -6.90
CA PRO A 171 -19.17 9.35 -7.04
C PRO A 171 -18.53 10.16 -8.17
N TYR A 172 -17.20 10.08 -8.33
CA TYR A 172 -16.49 10.86 -9.34
C TYR A 172 -16.72 10.32 -10.75
N VAL A 173 -16.73 8.99 -10.92
CA VAL A 173 -17.10 8.34 -12.19
C VAL A 173 -18.53 8.70 -12.57
N HIS A 174 -19.48 8.63 -11.63
CA HIS A 174 -20.86 9.03 -11.86
C HIS A 174 -20.96 10.50 -12.31
N SER A 175 -20.27 11.40 -11.61
CA SER A 175 -20.29 12.83 -11.90
C SER A 175 -19.73 13.17 -13.29
N LEU A 176 -18.70 12.46 -13.75
CA LEU A 176 -18.05 12.69 -15.04
C LEU A 176 -18.78 12.04 -16.22
N PHE A 177 -19.33 10.83 -16.03
CA PHE A 177 -19.75 9.98 -17.15
C PHE A 177 -21.25 9.69 -17.18
N ASN A 178 -21.95 9.67 -16.04
CA ASN A 178 -23.38 9.33 -16.01
C ASN A 178 -24.29 10.55 -16.24
N ASN A 179 -23.90 11.72 -15.75
CA ASN A 179 -24.69 12.96 -15.92
C ASN A 179 -24.81 13.43 -17.38
N LEU A 180 -24.04 12.85 -18.31
CA LEU A 180 -24.00 13.27 -19.70
C LEU A 180 -24.91 12.46 -20.63
N ASN A 181 -25.61 11.40 -20.16
CA ASN A 181 -26.43 10.48 -20.99
C ASN A 181 -25.73 9.97 -22.28
N LYS A 182 -24.39 10.09 -22.34
CA LYS A 182 -23.56 9.86 -23.53
C LYS A 182 -22.79 8.55 -23.48
N PHE A 183 -22.63 7.98 -22.29
CA PHE A 183 -21.78 6.82 -22.08
C PHE A 183 -22.62 5.59 -21.75
N ASP A 184 -22.23 4.48 -22.37
CA ASP A 184 -22.79 3.16 -22.12
C ASP A 184 -22.52 2.73 -20.67
N GLU A 185 -23.49 2.05 -20.06
CA GLU A 185 -23.42 1.58 -18.68
C GLU A 185 -22.25 0.58 -18.52
N ASP A 186 -22.03 -0.27 -19.53
CA ASP A 186 -20.95 -1.26 -19.53
C ASP A 186 -19.57 -0.62 -19.64
N LEU A 187 -19.43 0.45 -20.43
CA LEU A 187 -18.18 1.21 -20.52
C LEU A 187 -17.85 1.87 -19.18
N THR A 188 -18.85 2.41 -18.50
CA THR A 188 -18.69 3.05 -17.19
C THR A 188 -18.27 2.04 -16.12
N LYS A 189 -18.88 0.84 -16.11
CA LYS A 189 -18.46 -0.27 -15.23
C LYS A 189 -17.00 -0.67 -15.49
N LYS A 190 -16.62 -0.80 -16.76
CA LYS A 190 -15.24 -1.13 -17.17
C LYS A 190 -14.25 -0.04 -16.75
N LEU A 191 -14.60 1.23 -16.92
CA LEU A 191 -13.80 2.36 -16.48
C LEU A 191 -13.58 2.32 -14.96
N ALA A 192 -14.64 2.12 -14.18
CA ALA A 192 -14.55 2.02 -12.73
C ALA A 192 -13.64 0.85 -12.30
N GLN A 193 -13.75 -0.31 -12.94
CA GLN A 193 -12.91 -1.47 -12.64
C GLN A 193 -11.42 -1.21 -12.93
N ILE A 194 -11.10 -0.59 -14.08
CA ILE A 194 -9.71 -0.24 -14.41
C ILE A 194 -9.17 0.83 -13.45
N SER A 195 -9.99 1.82 -13.11
CA SER A 195 -9.64 2.87 -12.14
C SER A 195 -9.34 2.29 -10.76
N TRP A 196 -10.13 1.30 -10.32
CA TRP A 196 -9.88 0.57 -9.08
C TRP A 196 -8.52 -0.13 -9.08
N GLY A 197 -8.12 -0.69 -10.24
CA GLY A 197 -6.77 -1.24 -10.42
C GLY A 197 -5.67 -0.20 -10.18
N PHE A 198 -5.76 0.96 -10.83
CA PHE A 198 -4.81 2.05 -10.63
C PHE A 198 -4.80 2.60 -9.21
N LEU A 199 -5.95 2.62 -8.53
CA LEU A 199 -6.04 2.97 -7.11
C LEU A 199 -5.25 2.00 -6.25
N ASN A 200 -5.41 0.69 -6.45
CA ASN A 200 -4.62 -0.31 -5.71
C ASN A 200 -3.12 -0.16 -5.96
N ASP A 201 -2.73 0.11 -7.21
CA ASP A 201 -1.33 0.36 -7.56
C ASP A 201 -0.80 1.64 -6.89
N SER A 202 -1.62 2.68 -6.78
CA SER A 202 -1.23 3.92 -6.08
C SER A 202 -0.90 3.68 -4.60
N MET A 203 -1.60 2.77 -3.92
CA MET A 203 -1.36 2.44 -2.50
C MET A 203 -0.04 1.71 -2.26
N ARG A 204 0.56 1.13 -3.32
CA ARG A 204 1.91 0.54 -3.27
C ARG A 204 3.01 1.59 -3.31
N THR A 205 2.66 2.85 -3.55
CA THR A 205 3.58 4.00 -3.57
C THR A 205 3.30 4.93 -2.39
N THR A 206 4.17 5.90 -2.13
CA THR A 206 3.99 6.88 -1.05
C THR A 206 2.92 7.95 -1.35
N LEU A 207 2.16 7.83 -2.44
CA LEU A 207 1.12 8.79 -2.84
C LEU A 207 0.08 9.05 -1.75
N CYS A 208 -0.31 8.01 -1.00
CA CYS A 208 -1.28 8.12 0.10
C CYS A 208 -0.80 8.99 1.28
N CYS A 209 0.48 9.34 1.31
CA CYS A 209 1.07 10.25 2.29
C CYS A 209 1.26 11.67 1.74
N GLU A 210 1.34 11.81 0.41
CA GLU A 210 1.76 13.03 -0.28
C GLU A 210 0.60 13.81 -0.89
N TYR A 211 -0.49 13.12 -1.29
CA TYR A 211 -1.62 13.73 -1.97
C TYR A 211 -2.93 13.42 -1.24
N GLN A 212 -3.88 14.36 -1.33
CA GLN A 212 -5.22 14.10 -0.83
C GLN A 212 -5.86 12.92 -1.58
N PRO A 213 -6.67 12.09 -0.92
CA PRO A 213 -7.31 10.93 -1.54
C PRO A 213 -8.13 11.29 -2.79
N ARG A 214 -8.77 12.47 -2.79
CA ARG A 214 -9.49 13.01 -3.97
C ARG A 214 -8.59 13.13 -5.20
N CYS A 215 -7.37 13.65 -5.04
CA CYS A 215 -6.42 13.84 -6.14
C CYS A 215 -6.00 12.49 -6.73
N ILE A 216 -5.76 11.50 -5.87
CA ILE A 216 -5.37 10.13 -6.27
C ILE A 216 -6.50 9.42 -7.03
N ALA A 217 -7.75 9.63 -6.58
CA ALA A 217 -8.93 9.09 -7.25
C ALA A 217 -9.10 9.68 -8.66
N VAL A 218 -9.04 11.01 -8.78
CA VAL A 218 -9.12 11.72 -10.06
C VAL A 218 -8.01 11.27 -11.02
N ALA A 219 -6.78 11.14 -10.53
CA ALA A 219 -5.66 10.67 -11.35
C ALA A 219 -5.81 9.22 -11.82
N SER A 220 -6.36 8.35 -10.98
CA SER A 220 -6.65 6.96 -11.35
C SER A 220 -7.76 6.86 -12.40
N ILE A 221 -8.80 7.69 -12.29
CA ILE A 221 -9.85 7.80 -13.32
C ILE A 221 -9.27 8.33 -14.62
N PHE A 222 -8.39 9.34 -14.56
CA PHE A 222 -7.73 9.89 -15.74
C PHE A 222 -6.89 8.82 -16.48
N LEU A 223 -6.11 8.02 -15.74
CA LEU A 223 -5.36 6.90 -16.33
C LEU A 223 -6.28 5.85 -16.96
N ALA A 224 -7.39 5.52 -16.31
CA ALA A 224 -8.35 4.56 -16.84
C ALA A 224 -9.05 5.07 -18.10
N ALA A 225 -9.45 6.34 -18.12
CA ALA A 225 -10.04 7.00 -19.26
C ALA A 225 -9.07 7.01 -20.45
N HIS A 226 -7.80 7.36 -20.20
CA HIS A 226 -6.76 7.30 -21.23
C HIS A 226 -6.57 5.88 -21.78
N LYS A 227 -6.55 4.87 -20.92
CA LYS A 227 -6.44 3.45 -21.32
C LYS A 227 -7.64 2.96 -22.15
N LEU A 228 -8.82 3.56 -21.95
CA LEU A 228 -10.04 3.27 -22.71
C LEU A 228 -10.25 4.20 -23.91
N ASN A 229 -9.26 5.04 -24.25
CA ASN A 229 -9.35 6.05 -25.31
C ASN A 229 -10.50 7.06 -25.13
N ILE A 230 -10.88 7.34 -23.88
CA ILE A 230 -11.88 8.35 -23.55
C ILE A 230 -11.18 9.71 -23.40
N PRO A 231 -11.51 10.72 -24.23
CA PRO A 231 -10.81 11.99 -24.22
C PRO A 231 -11.24 12.87 -23.03
N LEU A 232 -10.36 12.99 -22.03
CA LEU A 232 -10.47 13.99 -20.96
C LEU A 232 -9.53 15.17 -21.25
N ILE A 233 -10.03 16.13 -22.02
CA ILE A 233 -9.24 17.24 -22.58
C ILE A 233 -8.91 18.27 -21.47
N ARG A 234 -7.65 18.69 -21.35
CA ARG A 234 -7.23 19.68 -20.33
C ARG A 234 -8.00 21.00 -20.41
N SER A 235 -8.28 21.50 -21.61
CA SER A 235 -8.95 22.80 -21.83
C SER A 235 -10.39 22.85 -21.28
N THR A 236 -11.02 21.71 -21.03
CA THR A 236 -12.37 21.69 -20.43
C THR A 236 -12.35 21.88 -18.92
N ASN A 237 -11.17 21.89 -18.28
CA ASN A 237 -11.00 22.04 -16.82
C ASN A 237 -11.88 21.10 -15.99
N TRP A 238 -12.18 19.90 -16.51
CA TRP A 238 -13.05 18.91 -15.86
C TRP A 238 -12.60 18.52 -14.44
N PHE A 239 -11.30 18.61 -14.16
CA PHE A 239 -10.70 18.31 -12.86
C PHE A 239 -11.03 19.35 -11.78
N ALA A 240 -11.40 20.57 -12.17
CA ALA A 240 -11.77 21.63 -11.24
C ALA A 240 -13.06 21.31 -10.46
N LEU A 241 -13.93 20.45 -11.02
CA LEU A 241 -15.13 19.92 -10.33
C LEU A 241 -14.78 19.20 -9.02
N PHE A 242 -13.56 18.69 -8.90
CA PHE A 242 -13.10 17.89 -7.77
C PHE A 242 -12.10 18.63 -6.86
N ASP A 243 -11.90 19.94 -7.07
CA ASP A 243 -10.88 20.74 -6.38
C ASP A 243 -9.47 20.13 -6.49
N VAL A 244 -9.10 19.69 -7.70
CA VAL A 244 -7.79 19.09 -8.02
C VAL A 244 -7.13 19.87 -9.14
N GLU A 245 -5.82 20.10 -9.05
CA GLU A 245 -5.05 20.73 -10.13
C GLU A 245 -4.52 19.71 -11.15
N TYR A 246 -4.45 20.12 -12.42
CA TYR A 246 -3.93 19.25 -13.50
C TYR A 246 -2.49 18.80 -13.27
N GLU A 247 -1.64 19.67 -12.71
CA GLU A 247 -0.25 19.32 -12.43
C GLU A 247 -0.12 18.27 -11.32
N GLU A 248 -1.04 18.25 -10.34
CA GLU A 248 -1.11 17.17 -9.36
C GLU A 248 -1.50 15.84 -10.01
N ILE A 249 -2.52 15.85 -10.87
CA ILE A 249 -2.94 14.65 -11.63
C ILE A 249 -1.74 14.08 -12.39
N LYS A 250 -1.01 14.92 -13.13
CA LYS A 250 0.16 14.50 -13.91
C LYS A 250 1.24 13.87 -13.03
N LYS A 251 1.58 14.49 -11.89
CA LYS A 251 2.58 13.95 -10.95
C LYS A 251 2.16 12.59 -10.38
N ILE A 252 0.89 12.46 -9.98
CA ILE A 252 0.33 11.21 -9.47
C ILE A 252 0.37 10.12 -10.54
N CYS A 253 -0.08 10.42 -11.75
CA CYS A 253 -0.06 9.47 -12.87
C CYS A 253 1.35 8.97 -13.17
N ILE A 254 2.34 9.87 -13.23
CA ILE A 254 3.74 9.49 -13.46
C ILE A 254 4.23 8.52 -12.37
N LYS A 255 3.91 8.79 -11.10
CA LYS A 255 4.34 7.95 -9.98
C LYS A 255 3.68 6.57 -9.99
N ILE A 256 2.39 6.48 -10.33
CA ILE A 256 1.71 5.19 -10.56
C ILE A 256 2.38 4.45 -11.73
N LEU A 257 2.64 5.13 -12.85
CA LEU A 257 3.23 4.51 -14.03
C LEU A 257 4.69 4.06 -13.81
N GLN A 258 5.44 4.76 -12.95
CA GLN A 258 6.80 4.37 -12.54
C GLN A 258 6.82 3.01 -11.84
N LEU A 259 5.76 2.64 -11.11
CA LEU A 259 5.65 1.33 -10.44
C LEU A 259 5.82 0.17 -11.43
N TYR A 260 5.24 0.28 -12.63
CA TYR A 260 5.34 -0.77 -13.65
C TYR A 260 6.75 -0.95 -14.21
N LYS A 261 7.65 0.02 -14.02
CA LYS A 261 9.07 -0.09 -14.42
C LYS A 261 9.93 -0.83 -13.39
N ILE A 262 9.51 -0.86 -12.12
CA ILE A 262 10.31 -1.39 -11.00
C ILE A 262 10.23 -2.92 -10.93
N GLY A 263 9.17 -3.54 -11.48
CA GLY A 263 8.98 -4.98 -11.43
C GLY A 263 8.65 -5.51 -10.02
N ARG A 264 8.82 -6.82 -9.80
CA ARG A 264 8.64 -7.43 -8.46
C ARG A 264 9.83 -7.04 -7.59
N CYS A 265 9.55 -6.42 -6.44
CA CYS A 265 10.58 -6.09 -5.47
C CYS A 265 10.89 -7.31 -4.58
N HIS A 266 12.16 -7.44 -4.21
CA HIS A 266 12.65 -8.45 -3.30
C HIS A 266 13.12 -7.79 -2.01
N TYR A 267 13.21 -8.57 -0.93
CA TYR A 267 13.81 -8.07 0.30
C TYR A 267 15.25 -7.61 0.07
N ILE A 268 15.58 -6.42 0.60
CA ILE A 268 16.93 -5.85 0.58
C ILE A 268 17.32 -5.67 2.04
N ASP A 269 18.40 -6.31 2.47
CA ASP A 269 18.87 -6.13 3.84
C ASP A 269 19.57 -4.78 3.99
N VAL A 270 18.92 -3.90 4.75
CA VAL A 270 19.41 -2.57 5.11
C VAL A 270 19.54 -2.42 6.62
N LEU A 271 19.32 -3.50 7.39
CA LEU A 271 19.48 -3.50 8.82
C LEU A 271 20.98 -3.41 9.12
N ASN A 272 21.37 -2.35 9.85
CA ASN A 272 22.73 -2.10 10.33
C ASN A 272 23.86 -2.69 9.48
N LYS A 273 24.11 -2.09 8.31
CA LYS A 273 25.50 -1.98 7.83
C LYS A 273 26.22 -1.13 8.88
N GLU A 274 27.25 -1.68 9.50
CA GLU A 274 27.97 -1.05 10.61
C GLU A 274 28.34 0.43 10.35
N LYS A 275 28.37 1.19 11.45
CA LYS A 275 28.64 2.63 11.57
C LYS A 275 29.80 3.15 10.73
#